data_AF-A0A9W8DQN3-F1
#
_entry.id   AF-A0A9W8DQN3-F1
#
_cell.length_a   1.000
_cell.length_b   1.000
_cell.length_c   1.000
_cell.angle_alpha   90.00
_cell.angle_beta   90.00
_cell.angle_gamma   90.00
#
_symmetry.space_group_name_H-M   'P 1'
#
loop_
_entity.id
_entity.type
_entity.pdbx_description
1 polymer ?
#
loop_
_entity_poly.entity_id
_entity_poly.type
_entity_poly.pdbx_seq_one_letter_code
_entity_poly.pdbx_strand_id
1 'polypeptide(L)'
;MINRVKLFILLAVCSLLLISTKLFYSADHIPIDADTINRYIPLKKAAVLGDYHQKPEANEKETTAYESESPSTRVNAAFVALVRNSELAGLRSTVRQIEDRFNRKYKYPYIFLNDVPFTEEFKRGMSFVTDNEIRYGMLNASDWSIPKHLDPAKVFAALEKNKSRYIYGGSLSYRYMCRFQSGLFYDHPLLKDLEYYWRIEPDVNYYCDLDYDPFVFMKENGKRYSFTIAPLEWEKTVETLWPTTLTWIKENPHHLPEESMINWVMGNNGDYNMCHFWSNFEIVDLSLYRSEAYRSYFDHLDKSGGFFYERWGDAPIHSIAASMFLKKSEIHWFEDIGYKHPGNEHCPRPEEMALKCVCDSSRSYTYRSRCQRRFSLVQDVKKEELLQKVAQRLIDVPPASPQP
;
A
#
# COMPACT_ATOMS: atom_id res chain seq x y z
N MET A 1 25.42 60.08 -0.98
CA MET A 1 26.45 59.02 -0.89
C MET A 1 26.04 57.78 -0.07
N ILE A 2 25.02 57.83 0.81
CA ILE A 2 24.69 56.72 1.72
C ILE A 2 23.96 55.53 1.05
N ASN A 3 23.33 55.70 -0.12
CA ASN A 3 22.59 54.62 -0.80
C ASN A 3 23.43 53.66 -1.65
N ARG A 4 24.67 54.02 -2.01
CA ARG A 4 25.54 53.10 -2.79
C ARG A 4 26.24 52.08 -1.88
N VAL A 5 26.58 52.45 -0.66
CA VAL A 5 27.25 51.56 0.31
C VAL A 5 26.33 50.43 0.76
N LYS A 6 25.03 50.69 0.98
CA LYS A 6 24.05 49.65 1.34
C LYS A 6 23.82 48.62 0.22
N LEU A 7 23.87 49.04 -1.04
CA LEU A 7 23.72 48.14 -2.19
C LEU A 7 24.95 47.23 -2.37
N PHE A 8 26.15 47.75 -2.11
CA PHE A 8 27.38 46.95 -2.14
C PHE A 8 27.44 45.92 -1.01
N ILE A 9 26.98 46.28 0.19
CA ILE A 9 26.91 45.33 1.32
C ILE A 9 25.89 44.21 1.03
N LEU A 10 24.73 44.53 0.44
CA LEU A 10 23.72 43.53 0.10
C LEU A 10 24.22 42.54 -0.98
N LEU A 11 24.92 43.03 -2.01
CA LEU A 11 25.49 42.19 -3.07
C LEU A 11 26.65 41.31 -2.55
N ALA A 12 27.46 41.81 -1.62
CA ALA A 12 28.53 41.03 -0.98
C ALA A 12 27.96 39.88 -0.13
N VAL A 13 26.88 40.13 0.62
CA VAL A 13 26.20 39.11 1.44
C VAL A 13 25.54 38.03 0.57
N CYS A 14 24.90 38.39 -0.54
CA CYS A 14 24.35 37.41 -1.50
C CYS A 14 25.44 36.56 -2.17
N SER A 15 26.62 37.12 -2.44
CA SER A 15 27.74 36.40 -3.05
C SER A 15 28.37 35.38 -2.08
N LEU A 16 28.48 35.74 -0.79
CA LEU A 16 28.97 34.83 0.27
C LEU A 16 28.00 33.68 0.55
N LEU A 17 26.68 33.92 0.47
CA LEU A 17 25.65 32.87 0.60
C LEU A 17 25.64 31.90 -0.60
N LEU A 18 25.94 32.36 -1.81
CA LEU A 18 26.06 31.48 -2.99
C LEU A 18 27.33 30.61 -2.94
N ILE A 19 28.42 31.11 -2.36
CA ILE A 19 29.66 30.34 -2.21
C ILE A 19 29.52 29.28 -1.12
N SER A 20 28.80 29.56 -0.02
CA SER A 20 28.55 28.55 1.02
C SER A 20 27.63 27.42 0.54
N THR A 21 26.64 27.70 -0.32
CA THR A 21 25.78 26.64 -0.89
C THR A 21 26.50 25.70 -1.88
N LYS A 22 27.58 26.15 -2.54
CA LYS A 22 28.42 25.29 -3.39
C LYS A 22 29.42 24.42 -2.61
N LEU A 23 29.78 24.82 -1.38
CA LEU A 23 30.72 24.06 -0.53
C LEU A 23 30.07 22.90 0.23
N PHE A 24 28.73 22.82 0.28
CA PHE A 24 28.00 21.70 0.90
C PHE A 24 27.55 20.61 -0.10
N TYR A 25 27.88 20.72 -1.40
CA TYR A 25 27.47 19.77 -2.44
C TYR A 25 28.59 18.94 -3.06
N SER A 26 29.80 18.96 -2.49
CA SER A 26 30.87 18.02 -2.83
C SER A 26 31.32 17.26 -1.60
N ALA A 27 30.74 16.07 -1.40
CA ALA A 27 31.30 15.03 -0.55
C ALA A 27 31.34 13.72 -1.37
N ASP A 28 32.55 13.43 -1.85
CA ASP A 28 33.15 12.12 -2.06
C ASP A 28 32.37 11.03 -2.82
N HIS A 29 32.57 11.02 -4.14
CA HIS A 29 32.53 9.78 -4.92
C HIS A 29 33.83 9.00 -4.71
N ILE A 30 33.78 7.92 -3.95
CA ILE A 30 34.79 6.85 -3.99
C ILE A 30 34.37 5.91 -5.14
N PRO A 31 35.18 5.71 -6.19
CA PRO A 31 34.89 4.72 -7.21
C PRO A 31 35.18 3.32 -6.64
N ILE A 32 34.15 2.49 -6.52
CA ILE A 32 34.33 1.06 -6.21
C ILE A 32 34.57 0.34 -7.53
N ASP A 33 35.78 -0.18 -7.67
CA ASP A 33 36.25 -0.97 -8.80
C ASP A 33 35.48 -2.29 -8.94
N ALA A 34 35.02 -2.58 -10.16
CA ALA A 34 34.21 -3.74 -10.52
C ALA A 34 34.96 -5.08 -10.40
N ASP A 35 36.30 -5.06 -10.28
CA ASP A 35 37.11 -6.27 -10.16
C ASP A 35 37.19 -6.87 -8.74
N THR A 36 36.68 -6.16 -7.71
CA THR A 36 36.72 -6.65 -6.33
C THR A 36 35.51 -7.51 -5.93
N ILE A 37 34.40 -7.44 -6.68
CA ILE A 37 33.15 -8.17 -6.36
C ILE A 37 33.22 -9.67 -6.74
N ASN A 38 34.09 -10.06 -7.68
CA ASN A 38 34.15 -11.43 -8.20
C ASN A 38 34.92 -12.43 -7.32
N ARG A 39 35.42 -12.06 -6.14
CA ARG A 39 36.32 -12.92 -5.36
C ARG A 39 35.72 -13.69 -4.18
N TYR A 40 34.43 -13.55 -3.86
CA TYR A 40 33.86 -14.22 -2.67
C TYR A 40 32.40 -14.66 -2.78
N ILE A 41 32.01 -15.48 -3.78
CA ILE A 41 30.82 -16.36 -3.65
C ILE A 41 31.04 -17.67 -4.45
N PRO A 42 31.12 -18.85 -3.82
CA PRO A 42 31.01 -20.12 -4.52
C PRO A 42 29.52 -20.44 -4.75
N LEU A 43 29.02 -20.21 -5.97
CA LEU A 43 27.69 -20.64 -6.39
C LEU A 43 27.68 -22.15 -6.66
N LYS A 44 27.14 -22.94 -5.74
CA LYS A 44 26.62 -24.28 -6.06
C LYS A 44 25.29 -24.11 -6.79
N LYS A 45 25.29 -24.36 -8.10
CA LYS A 45 24.08 -24.58 -8.90
C LYS A 45 23.37 -25.84 -8.41
N ALA A 46 22.14 -25.70 -7.94
CA ALA A 46 21.18 -26.80 -7.86
C ALA A 46 20.12 -26.56 -8.93
N ALA A 47 19.97 -27.54 -9.81
CA ALA A 47 19.11 -27.55 -10.97
C ALA A 47 17.67 -27.86 -10.59
N VAL A 48 16.72 -27.01 -11.00
CA VAL A 48 15.39 -27.39 -11.50
C VAL A 48 14.94 -26.29 -12.47
N LEU A 49 15.30 -26.42 -13.74
CA LEU A 49 14.66 -25.69 -14.84
C LEU A 49 14.14 -26.77 -15.78
N GLY A 50 12.82 -26.93 -15.81
CA GLY A 50 12.13 -27.77 -16.79
C GLY A 50 12.19 -27.09 -18.17
N ASP A 51 12.46 -27.91 -19.17
CA ASP A 51 12.52 -27.58 -20.59
C ASP A 51 11.33 -26.76 -21.08
N TYR A 52 11.60 -25.54 -21.57
CA TYR A 52 10.76 -24.84 -22.55
C TYR A 52 11.69 -24.24 -23.61
N HIS A 53 12.17 -25.10 -24.51
CA HIS A 53 12.80 -24.65 -25.75
C HIS A 53 12.32 -25.51 -26.92
N GLN A 54 11.38 -24.96 -27.70
CA GLN A 54 11.34 -25.15 -29.15
C GLN A 54 10.70 -23.90 -29.77
N LYS A 55 11.51 -23.12 -30.49
CA LYS A 55 11.07 -22.07 -31.41
C LYS A 55 10.47 -22.73 -32.66
N PRO A 56 9.33 -22.27 -33.19
CA PRO A 56 9.00 -22.42 -34.60
C PRO A 56 9.39 -21.17 -35.38
N GLU A 57 9.88 -21.39 -36.60
CA GLU A 57 10.21 -20.39 -37.60
C GLU A 57 8.96 -19.60 -38.06
N ALA A 58 9.15 -18.31 -38.34
CA ALA A 58 8.10 -17.43 -38.81
C ALA A 58 7.70 -17.79 -40.25
N ASN A 59 6.46 -18.23 -40.43
CA ASN A 59 5.82 -18.36 -41.74
C ASN A 59 4.64 -17.38 -41.77
N GLU A 60 4.66 -16.43 -42.70
CA GLU A 60 3.53 -15.52 -42.97
C GLU A 60 2.31 -16.34 -43.39
N LYS A 61 1.19 -16.22 -42.65
CA LYS A 61 -0.16 -16.36 -43.20
C LYS A 61 -1.27 -15.97 -42.21
N GLU A 62 -2.21 -15.21 -42.77
CA GLU A 62 -3.64 -15.07 -42.44
C GLU A 62 -4.04 -14.62 -41.03
N THR A 63 -4.44 -13.34 -40.96
CA THR A 63 -5.31 -12.77 -39.95
C THR A 63 -6.67 -13.48 -39.96
N THR A 64 -6.75 -14.58 -39.23
CA THR A 64 -8.02 -15.09 -38.71
C THR A 64 -8.26 -14.40 -37.38
N ALA A 65 -9.40 -13.72 -37.29
CA ALA A 65 -9.87 -13.13 -36.05
C ALA A 65 -9.98 -14.23 -35.01
N TYR A 66 -9.16 -14.17 -33.96
CA TYR A 66 -9.37 -14.95 -32.75
C TYR A 66 -10.71 -14.51 -32.16
N GLU A 67 -11.76 -15.27 -32.44
CA GLU A 67 -12.98 -15.26 -31.65
C GLU A 67 -12.56 -15.56 -30.21
N SER A 68 -12.70 -14.55 -29.34
CA SER A 68 -12.42 -14.66 -27.92
C SER A 68 -13.26 -15.79 -27.34
N GLU A 69 -12.60 -16.80 -26.78
CA GLU A 69 -13.23 -17.83 -25.97
C GLU A 69 -14.16 -17.20 -24.92
N SER A 70 -15.27 -17.89 -24.63
CA SER A 70 -16.41 -17.44 -23.82
C SER A 70 -16.01 -16.71 -22.52
N PRO A 71 -16.82 -15.77 -22.02
CA PRO A 71 -16.42 -14.89 -20.94
C PRO A 71 -16.07 -15.69 -19.69
N SER A 72 -14.81 -15.64 -19.26
CA SER A 72 -14.48 -15.87 -17.84
C SER A 72 -15.51 -15.08 -17.03
N THR A 73 -16.20 -15.73 -16.11
CA THR A 73 -17.35 -15.11 -15.42
C THR A 73 -16.86 -13.84 -14.73
N ARG A 74 -17.30 -12.68 -15.24
CA ARG A 74 -16.88 -11.36 -14.76
C ARG A 74 -17.05 -11.28 -13.24
N VAL A 75 -16.03 -10.79 -12.54
CA VAL A 75 -16.05 -10.66 -11.08
C VAL A 75 -16.91 -9.47 -10.69
N ASN A 76 -17.69 -9.56 -9.61
CA ASN A 76 -18.34 -8.38 -9.05
C ASN A 76 -17.28 -7.51 -8.36
N ALA A 77 -16.70 -6.56 -9.10
CA ALA A 77 -15.60 -5.74 -8.63
C ALA A 77 -15.73 -4.27 -9.06
N ALA A 78 -15.00 -3.39 -8.37
CA ALA A 78 -14.93 -1.98 -8.70
C ALA A 78 -13.57 -1.38 -8.33
N PHE A 79 -13.22 -0.29 -9.02
CA PHE A 79 -12.21 0.64 -8.53
C PHE A 79 -12.82 1.52 -7.43
N VAL A 80 -12.13 1.70 -6.31
CA VAL A 80 -12.63 2.49 -5.18
C VAL A 80 -11.61 3.54 -4.78
N ALA A 81 -12.06 4.79 -4.66
CA ALA A 81 -11.24 5.90 -4.19
C ALA A 81 -11.97 6.66 -3.07
N LEU A 82 -11.26 6.93 -1.98
CA LEU A 82 -11.64 7.95 -1.01
C LEU A 82 -10.92 9.25 -1.39
N VAL A 83 -11.67 10.28 -1.77
CA VAL A 83 -11.11 11.45 -2.46
C VAL A 83 -11.90 12.71 -2.16
N ARG A 84 -11.20 13.84 -2.02
CA ARG A 84 -11.80 15.14 -1.79
C ARG A 84 -12.13 15.84 -3.11
N ASN A 85 -13.08 16.76 -3.07
CA ASN A 85 -13.40 17.60 -4.23
C ASN A 85 -12.17 18.35 -4.78
N SER A 86 -11.26 18.79 -3.91
CA SER A 86 -10.03 19.50 -4.28
C SER A 86 -8.99 18.65 -5.02
N GLU A 87 -9.14 17.32 -5.02
CA GLU A 87 -8.19 16.37 -5.61
C GLU A 87 -8.63 15.90 -7.02
N LEU A 88 -9.63 16.58 -7.60
CA LEU A 88 -10.20 16.26 -8.92
C LEU A 88 -9.10 16.11 -9.99
N ALA A 89 -8.16 17.05 -10.08
CA ALA A 89 -7.13 17.01 -11.12
C ALA A 89 -6.24 15.76 -11.01
N GLY A 90 -5.81 15.42 -9.79
CA GLY A 90 -5.00 14.24 -9.51
C GLY A 90 -5.75 12.95 -9.81
N LEU A 91 -7.02 12.85 -9.39
CA LEU A 91 -7.85 11.68 -9.67
C LEU A 91 -8.12 11.51 -11.17
N ARG A 92 -8.38 12.59 -11.91
CA ARG A 92 -8.58 12.55 -13.37
C ARG A 92 -7.34 11.99 -14.07
N SER A 93 -6.14 12.39 -13.63
CA SER A 93 -4.88 11.85 -14.15
C SER A 93 -4.78 10.34 -13.90
N THR A 94 -5.06 9.91 -12.67
CA THR A 94 -5.04 8.49 -12.30
C THR A 94 -6.05 7.66 -13.11
N VAL A 95 -7.31 8.09 -13.18
CA VAL A 95 -8.35 7.36 -13.90
C VAL A 95 -8.05 7.32 -15.41
N ARG A 96 -7.53 8.40 -16.00
CA ARG A 96 -7.09 8.38 -17.40
C ARG A 96 -6.03 7.30 -17.64
N GLN A 97 -5.02 7.20 -16.77
CA GLN A 97 -4.00 6.16 -16.90
C GLN A 97 -4.59 4.75 -16.74
N ILE A 98 -5.49 4.53 -15.79
CA ILE A 98 -6.16 3.23 -15.63
C ILE A 98 -6.98 2.86 -16.89
N GLU A 99 -7.73 3.82 -17.46
CA GLU A 99 -8.46 3.63 -18.72
C GLU A 99 -7.51 3.28 -19.87
N ASP A 100 -6.40 4.00 -19.97
CA ASP A 100 -5.40 3.80 -21.03
C ASP A 100 -4.76 2.41 -20.91
N ARG A 101 -4.42 1.96 -19.69
CA ARG A 101 -3.70 0.70 -19.47
C ARG A 101 -4.59 -0.54 -19.39
N PHE A 102 -5.84 -0.40 -18.96
CA PHE A 102 -6.66 -1.54 -18.57
C PHE A 102 -8.16 -1.30 -18.79
N ASN A 103 -8.76 -0.34 -18.08
CA ASN A 103 -10.20 -0.39 -17.80
C ASN A 103 -11.08 0.00 -18.98
N ARG A 104 -10.53 0.59 -20.05
CA ARG A 104 -11.30 0.78 -21.28
C ARG A 104 -11.71 -0.55 -21.92
N LYS A 105 -10.95 -1.63 -21.69
CA LYS A 105 -11.19 -2.98 -22.23
C LYS A 105 -12.22 -3.74 -21.38
N TYR A 106 -12.09 -3.65 -20.05
CA TYR A 106 -12.84 -4.50 -19.09
C TYR A 106 -14.05 -3.83 -18.42
N LYS A 107 -14.15 -2.49 -18.51
CA LYS A 107 -15.35 -1.71 -18.19
C LYS A 107 -15.85 -1.84 -16.74
N TYR A 108 -14.96 -2.01 -15.76
CA TYR A 108 -15.31 -2.03 -14.34
C TYR A 108 -15.74 -0.65 -13.83
N PRO A 109 -16.74 -0.59 -12.92
CA PRO A 109 -17.22 0.68 -12.38
C PRO A 109 -16.18 1.32 -11.45
N TYR A 110 -16.29 2.65 -11.32
CA TYR A 110 -15.60 3.43 -10.31
C TYR A 110 -16.56 3.81 -9.18
N ILE A 111 -16.11 3.71 -7.94
CA ILE A 111 -16.81 4.17 -6.76
C ILE A 111 -15.95 5.22 -6.06
N PHE A 112 -16.46 6.45 -6.00
CA PHE A 112 -15.79 7.55 -5.30
C PHE A 112 -16.53 7.86 -4.01
N LEU A 113 -15.78 7.86 -2.91
CA LEU A 113 -16.27 8.14 -1.56
C LEU A 113 -15.66 9.44 -1.04
N ASN A 114 -16.41 10.19 -0.25
CA ASN A 114 -15.98 11.48 0.30
C ASN A 114 -16.72 11.79 1.61
N ASP A 115 -16.06 12.47 2.55
CA ASP A 115 -16.65 12.89 3.83
C ASP A 115 -17.62 14.07 3.68
N VAL A 116 -17.63 14.72 2.51
CA VAL A 116 -18.59 15.76 2.12
C VAL A 116 -19.25 15.43 0.77
N PRO A 117 -20.39 16.06 0.41
CA PRO A 117 -20.97 15.88 -0.91
C PRO A 117 -20.00 16.24 -2.04
N PHE A 118 -19.98 15.42 -3.10
CA PHE A 118 -19.26 15.76 -4.33
C PHE A 118 -19.90 16.93 -5.06
N THR A 119 -19.09 17.89 -5.50
CA THR A 119 -19.56 19.03 -6.28
C THR A 119 -19.96 18.61 -7.69
N GLU A 120 -20.81 19.40 -8.35
CA GLU A 120 -21.15 19.18 -9.76
C GLU A 120 -19.93 19.35 -10.68
N GLU A 121 -18.99 20.22 -10.31
CA GLU A 121 -17.69 20.32 -10.99
C GLU A 121 -16.94 18.98 -10.94
N PHE A 122 -16.89 18.33 -9.77
CA PHE A 122 -16.23 17.04 -9.61
C PHE A 122 -16.88 15.96 -10.46
N LYS A 123 -18.21 15.82 -10.35
CA LYS A 123 -18.97 14.79 -11.09
C LYS A 123 -18.84 14.99 -12.59
N ARG A 124 -19.05 16.22 -13.08
CA ARG A 124 -18.88 16.59 -14.49
C ARG A 124 -17.43 16.38 -14.92
N GLY A 125 -16.46 16.76 -14.10
CA GLY A 125 -15.04 16.58 -14.41
C GLY A 125 -14.68 15.12 -14.65
N MET A 126 -15.19 14.21 -13.81
CA MET A 126 -14.95 12.78 -13.94
C MET A 126 -15.71 12.14 -15.10
N SER A 127 -16.92 12.60 -15.43
CA SER A 127 -17.71 12.06 -16.56
C SER A 127 -17.08 12.30 -17.93
N PHE A 128 -16.07 13.16 -18.05
CA PHE A 128 -15.30 13.36 -19.29
C PHE A 128 -14.02 12.51 -19.36
N VAL A 129 -13.70 11.74 -18.31
CA VAL A 129 -12.49 10.90 -18.28
C VAL A 129 -12.78 9.48 -18.77
N THR A 130 -13.94 8.94 -18.43
CA THR A 130 -14.34 7.56 -18.74
C THR A 130 -15.84 7.48 -19.06
N ASP A 131 -16.20 6.52 -19.91
CA ASP A 131 -17.59 6.13 -20.19
C ASP A 131 -18.07 5.00 -19.25
N ASN A 132 -17.19 4.50 -18.36
CA ASN A 132 -17.54 3.49 -17.36
C ASN A 132 -18.47 4.07 -16.30
N GLU A 133 -19.29 3.22 -15.68
CA GLU A 133 -20.18 3.64 -14.59
C GLU A 133 -19.38 4.26 -13.44
N ILE A 134 -19.83 5.41 -12.96
CA ILE A 134 -19.28 6.07 -11.77
C ILE A 134 -20.37 6.20 -10.72
N ARG A 135 -20.11 5.72 -9.51
CA ARG A 135 -20.98 5.87 -8.34
C ARG A 135 -20.31 6.79 -7.33
N TYR A 136 -21.08 7.73 -6.78
CA TYR A 136 -20.61 8.70 -5.79
C TYR A 136 -21.28 8.42 -4.44
N GLY A 137 -20.48 8.19 -3.41
CA GLY A 137 -20.93 7.94 -2.04
C GLY A 137 -20.44 9.01 -1.08
N MET A 138 -21.28 9.37 -0.11
CA MET A 138 -20.89 10.20 1.02
C MET A 138 -20.76 9.31 2.26
N LEU A 139 -19.72 9.54 3.05
CA LEU A 139 -19.52 8.80 4.29
C LEU A 139 -20.56 9.19 5.35
N ASN A 140 -20.92 8.24 6.22
CA ASN A 140 -21.69 8.60 7.41
C ASN A 140 -20.82 9.45 8.34
N ALA A 141 -21.40 10.49 8.95
CA ALA A 141 -20.68 11.36 9.87
C ALA A 141 -20.09 10.60 11.07
N SER A 142 -20.73 9.52 11.52
CA SER A 142 -20.21 8.64 12.59
C SER A 142 -18.90 7.97 12.22
N ASP A 143 -18.74 7.62 10.95
CA ASP A 143 -17.60 6.85 10.45
C ASP A 143 -16.37 7.76 10.27
N TRP A 144 -16.61 9.07 10.17
CA TRP A 144 -15.62 10.14 9.98
C TRP A 144 -15.58 11.12 11.16
N SER A 145 -15.53 10.59 12.39
CA SER A 145 -15.51 11.38 13.62
C SER A 145 -14.60 10.76 14.69
N ILE A 146 -14.34 11.49 15.78
CA ILE A 146 -13.69 10.91 16.96
C ILE A 146 -14.70 9.98 17.64
N PRO A 147 -14.38 8.68 17.84
CA PRO A 147 -15.27 7.75 18.53
C PRO A 147 -15.64 8.23 19.93
N LYS A 148 -16.88 7.98 20.34
CA LYS A 148 -17.45 8.47 21.62
C LYS A 148 -16.72 7.97 22.87
N HIS A 149 -16.03 6.82 22.78
CA HIS A 149 -15.27 6.25 23.88
C HIS A 149 -13.90 6.90 24.09
N LEU A 150 -13.44 7.73 23.15
CA LEU A 150 -12.17 8.46 23.28
C LEU A 150 -12.40 9.84 23.87
N ASP A 151 -11.46 10.28 24.69
CA ASP A 151 -11.45 11.64 25.23
C ASP A 151 -10.90 12.61 24.16
N PRO A 152 -11.72 13.54 23.64
CA PRO A 152 -11.27 14.51 22.65
C PRO A 152 -10.08 15.33 23.12
N ALA A 153 -9.99 15.68 24.41
CA ALA A 153 -8.88 16.47 24.93
C ALA A 153 -7.55 15.69 24.84
N LYS A 154 -7.56 14.40 25.16
CA LYS A 154 -6.39 13.52 24.98
C LYS A 154 -6.01 13.39 23.50
N VAL A 155 -6.98 13.29 22.60
CA VAL A 155 -6.73 13.25 21.14
C VAL A 155 -6.05 14.53 20.67
N PHE A 156 -6.57 15.71 21.02
CA PHE A 156 -5.96 16.98 20.60
C PHE A 156 -4.58 17.20 21.20
N ALA A 157 -4.34 16.80 22.46
CA ALA A 157 -3.02 16.84 23.07
C ALA A 157 -2.01 15.93 22.32
N ALA A 158 -2.44 14.73 21.92
CA ALA A 158 -1.63 13.83 21.12
C ALA A 158 -1.30 14.41 19.74
N LEU A 159 -2.27 15.00 19.05
CA LEU A 159 -2.05 15.67 17.76
C LEU A 159 -1.02 16.80 17.88
N GLU A 160 -1.13 17.65 18.91
CA GLU A 160 -0.17 18.73 19.11
C GLU A 160 1.23 18.20 19.41
N LYS A 161 1.35 17.20 20.29
CA LYS A 161 2.63 16.51 20.58
C LYS A 161 3.24 15.89 19.32
N ASN A 162 2.42 15.32 18.44
CA ASN A 162 2.88 14.57 17.28
C ASN A 162 3.13 15.44 16.05
N LYS A 163 2.62 16.68 16.01
CA LYS A 163 2.68 17.61 14.87
C LYS A 163 4.08 17.81 14.29
N SER A 164 5.11 17.85 15.13
CA SER A 164 6.50 18.01 14.72
C SER A 164 7.31 16.71 14.66
N ARG A 165 6.71 15.58 15.07
CA ARG A 165 7.41 14.28 15.16
C ARG A 165 7.49 13.58 13.80
N TYR A 166 6.48 13.75 12.95
CA TYR A 166 6.35 13.04 11.67
C TYR A 166 5.28 13.65 10.74
N ILE A 167 5.30 13.25 9.47
CA ILE A 167 4.31 13.67 8.47
C ILE A 167 2.88 13.34 8.94
N TYR A 168 1.98 14.31 8.77
CA TYR A 168 0.59 14.26 9.23
C TYR A 168 0.40 14.09 10.75
N GLY A 169 1.45 14.31 11.56
CA GLY A 169 1.39 14.09 12.99
C GLY A 169 0.29 14.86 13.72
N GLY A 170 0.01 16.10 13.29
CA GLY A 170 -1.05 16.94 13.85
C GLY A 170 -2.34 16.97 13.00
N SER A 171 -2.48 16.09 12.01
CA SER A 171 -3.64 16.10 11.12
C SER A 171 -4.75 15.19 11.63
N LEU A 172 -5.85 15.78 12.10
CA LEU A 172 -7.04 15.03 12.56
C LEU A 172 -7.75 14.31 11.40
N SER A 173 -7.92 14.98 10.25
CA SER A 173 -8.56 14.38 9.08
C SER A 173 -7.80 13.18 8.52
N TYR A 174 -6.47 13.17 8.66
CA TYR A 174 -5.66 12.01 8.29
C TYR A 174 -5.94 10.81 9.20
N ARG A 175 -6.40 11.03 10.45
CA ARG A 175 -6.68 9.96 11.41
C ARG A 175 -8.01 9.32 11.12
N TYR A 176 -8.99 10.16 10.77
CA TYR A 176 -10.26 9.70 10.22
C TYR A 176 -10.05 8.86 8.97
N MET A 177 -9.20 9.33 8.05
CA MET A 177 -8.85 8.59 6.84
C MET A 177 -8.25 7.21 7.16
N CYS A 178 -7.20 7.15 7.99
CA CYS A 178 -6.57 5.87 8.33
C CYS A 178 -7.54 4.92 9.03
N ARG A 179 -8.34 5.42 9.99
CA ARG A 179 -9.38 4.61 10.66
C ARG A 179 -10.43 4.10 9.67
N PHE A 180 -10.92 4.97 8.80
CA PHE A 180 -11.95 4.62 7.82
C PHE A 180 -11.47 3.55 6.84
N GLN A 181 -10.28 3.73 6.28
CA GLN A 181 -9.65 2.74 5.40
C GLN A 181 -9.36 1.43 6.15
N SER A 182 -9.02 1.49 7.44
CA SER A 182 -8.74 0.28 8.22
C SER A 182 -9.97 -0.58 8.51
N GLY A 183 -11.18 -0.01 8.62
CA GLY A 183 -12.28 -0.79 9.22
C GLY A 183 -13.71 -0.44 8.83
N LEU A 184 -13.93 0.55 7.96
CA LEU A 184 -15.27 1.07 7.72
C LEU A 184 -15.65 1.11 6.24
N PHE A 185 -14.69 1.31 5.33
CA PHE A 185 -14.99 1.51 3.92
C PHE A 185 -15.74 0.32 3.28
N TYR A 186 -15.41 -0.91 3.67
CA TYR A 186 -15.96 -2.15 3.08
C TYR A 186 -17.43 -2.42 3.45
N ASP A 187 -17.96 -1.68 4.43
CA ASP A 187 -19.38 -1.69 4.84
C ASP A 187 -20.20 -0.58 4.18
N HIS A 188 -19.55 0.32 3.43
CA HIS A 188 -20.27 1.36 2.72
C HIS A 188 -21.29 0.74 1.74
N PRO A 189 -22.54 1.23 1.66
CA PRO A 189 -23.61 0.59 0.88
C PRO A 189 -23.29 0.34 -0.59
N LEU A 190 -22.46 1.20 -1.20
CA LEU A 190 -22.04 1.04 -2.60
C LEU A 190 -21.09 -0.15 -2.83
N LEU A 191 -20.45 -0.66 -1.79
CA LEU A 191 -19.53 -1.81 -1.86
C LEU A 191 -20.24 -3.13 -1.52
N LYS A 192 -21.49 -3.11 -1.04
CA LYS A 192 -22.17 -4.27 -0.43
C LYS A 192 -22.17 -5.53 -1.33
N ASP A 193 -22.33 -5.34 -2.64
CA ASP A 193 -22.46 -6.42 -3.62
C ASP A 193 -21.12 -6.76 -4.31
N LEU A 194 -20.02 -6.09 -3.93
CA LEU A 194 -18.70 -6.37 -4.48
C LEU A 194 -18.06 -7.57 -3.77
N GLU A 195 -17.43 -8.43 -4.57
CA GLU A 195 -16.50 -9.47 -4.13
C GLU A 195 -15.09 -8.89 -3.97
N TYR A 196 -14.60 -8.17 -4.98
CA TYR A 196 -13.27 -7.56 -4.97
C TYR A 196 -13.35 -6.04 -5.10
N TYR A 197 -12.34 -5.35 -4.57
CA TYR A 197 -12.11 -3.95 -4.92
C TYR A 197 -10.66 -3.72 -5.27
N TRP A 198 -10.42 -2.70 -6.10
CA TRP A 198 -9.09 -2.16 -6.37
C TRP A 198 -9.02 -0.74 -5.84
N ARG A 199 -8.23 -0.51 -4.79
CA ARG A 199 -7.99 0.83 -4.28
C ARG A 199 -7.19 1.66 -5.26
N ILE A 200 -7.66 2.88 -5.49
CA ILE A 200 -6.94 3.90 -6.27
C ILE A 200 -6.93 5.21 -5.48
N GLU A 201 -5.87 5.99 -5.66
CA GLU A 201 -5.70 7.31 -5.04
C GLU A 201 -5.42 8.38 -6.10
N PRO A 202 -5.71 9.67 -5.85
CA PRO A 202 -5.27 10.74 -6.72
C PRO A 202 -3.73 10.81 -6.81
N ASP A 203 -3.21 11.35 -7.91
CA ASP A 203 -1.79 11.65 -8.12
C ASP A 203 -0.86 10.41 -8.13
N VAL A 204 -1.42 9.25 -8.46
CA VAL A 204 -0.65 8.02 -8.74
C VAL A 204 -0.51 7.77 -10.24
N ASN A 205 0.44 6.90 -10.61
CA ASN A 205 0.72 6.56 -12.01
C ASN A 205 0.63 5.05 -12.25
N TYR A 206 0.08 4.68 -13.41
CA TYR A 206 0.01 3.30 -13.92
C TYR A 206 0.78 3.22 -15.23
N TYR A 207 1.84 2.43 -15.24
CA TYR A 207 2.83 2.49 -16.32
C TYR A 207 2.65 1.44 -17.40
N CYS A 208 2.05 0.30 -17.06
CA CYS A 208 2.08 -0.90 -17.90
C CYS A 208 0.70 -1.24 -18.44
N ASP A 209 0.62 -1.62 -19.71
CA ASP A 209 -0.60 -2.12 -20.31
C ASP A 209 -0.93 -3.52 -19.76
N LEU A 210 -2.21 -3.75 -19.43
CA LEU A 210 -2.73 -5.03 -18.96
C LEU A 210 -3.64 -5.65 -20.02
N ASP A 211 -3.29 -6.88 -20.41
CA ASP A 211 -4.00 -7.66 -21.44
C ASP A 211 -4.80 -8.82 -20.85
N TYR A 212 -4.91 -8.89 -19.52
CA TYR A 212 -5.76 -9.81 -18.78
C TYR A 212 -6.55 -9.03 -17.71
N ASP A 213 -7.52 -9.69 -17.09
CA ASP A 213 -8.34 -9.13 -16.01
C ASP A 213 -7.74 -9.49 -14.63
N PRO A 214 -7.16 -8.53 -13.88
CA PRO A 214 -6.61 -8.81 -12.55
C PRO A 214 -7.65 -9.30 -11.55
N PHE A 215 -8.92 -8.91 -11.66
CA PHE A 215 -9.95 -9.40 -10.75
C PHE A 215 -10.27 -10.87 -11.01
N VAL A 216 -10.41 -11.25 -12.29
CA VAL A 216 -10.59 -12.65 -12.68
C VAL A 216 -9.38 -13.47 -12.27
N PHE A 217 -8.16 -13.00 -12.54
CA PHE A 217 -6.93 -13.65 -12.11
C PHE A 217 -6.92 -13.89 -10.59
N MET A 218 -7.26 -12.88 -9.80
CA MET A 218 -7.30 -13.00 -8.34
C MET A 218 -8.31 -14.08 -7.92
N LYS A 219 -9.53 -14.07 -8.47
CA LYS A 219 -10.58 -15.02 -8.13
C LYS A 219 -10.23 -16.45 -8.53
N GLU A 220 -9.82 -16.67 -9.77
CA GLU A 220 -9.51 -18.00 -10.32
C GLU A 220 -8.28 -18.64 -9.66
N ASN A 221 -7.34 -17.83 -9.16
CA ASN A 221 -6.11 -18.31 -8.52
C ASN A 221 -6.18 -18.28 -6.98
N GLY A 222 -7.38 -18.11 -6.40
CA GLY A 222 -7.60 -18.10 -4.95
C GLY A 222 -6.80 -17.01 -4.22
N LYS A 223 -6.59 -15.85 -4.84
CA LYS A 223 -5.88 -14.71 -4.25
C LYS A 223 -6.87 -13.79 -3.56
N ARG A 224 -6.53 -13.41 -2.33
CA ARG A 224 -7.41 -12.63 -1.46
C ARG A 224 -6.84 -11.26 -1.11
N TYR A 225 -5.53 -11.06 -1.19
CA TYR A 225 -4.89 -9.76 -1.02
C TYR A 225 -3.76 -9.60 -2.05
N SER A 226 -3.57 -8.39 -2.56
CA SER A 226 -2.46 -8.11 -3.45
C SER A 226 -1.89 -6.71 -3.28
N PHE A 227 -0.66 -6.54 -3.76
CA PHE A 227 0.09 -5.30 -3.66
C PHE A 227 1.11 -5.16 -4.79
N THR A 228 1.67 -3.95 -4.95
CA THR A 228 2.79 -3.66 -5.86
C THR A 228 4.06 -3.23 -5.12
N ILE A 229 3.90 -2.48 -4.02
CA ILE A 229 5.01 -1.92 -3.22
C ILE A 229 4.84 -2.35 -1.76
N ALA A 230 5.95 -2.76 -1.13
CA ALA A 230 6.00 -3.06 0.29
C ALA A 230 7.17 -2.33 0.97
N PRO A 231 6.97 -1.20 1.65
CA PRO A 231 8.01 -0.48 2.35
C PRO A 231 8.05 -0.85 3.85
N LEU A 232 8.89 -0.13 4.61
CA LEU A 232 8.89 -0.16 6.07
C LEU A 232 8.05 0.99 6.60
N GLU A 233 7.28 0.73 7.64
CA GLU A 233 6.60 1.75 8.43
C GLU A 233 7.60 2.51 9.30
N TRP A 234 7.24 3.73 9.67
CA TRP A 234 7.95 4.49 10.66
C TRP A 234 7.44 4.16 12.06
N GLU A 235 8.26 3.46 12.84
CA GLU A 235 7.98 2.98 14.20
C GLU A 235 7.30 4.03 15.11
N LYS A 236 7.72 5.29 15.05
CA LYS A 236 7.14 6.41 15.85
C LYS A 236 5.64 6.64 15.63
N THR A 237 5.08 6.06 14.57
CA THR A 237 3.68 6.23 14.19
C THR A 237 2.81 5.06 14.66
N VAL A 238 3.43 3.97 15.11
CA VAL A 238 2.82 2.66 15.45
C VAL A 238 3.45 2.06 16.72
N GLU A 239 3.86 2.90 17.66
CA GLU A 239 4.61 2.54 18.88
C GLU A 239 3.89 1.46 19.69
N THR A 240 2.55 1.49 19.77
CA THR A 240 1.74 0.49 20.49
C THR A 240 0.91 -0.42 19.60
N LEU A 241 1.00 -0.32 18.27
CA LEU A 241 0.22 -1.16 17.35
C LEU A 241 0.52 -2.65 17.53
N TRP A 242 1.80 -3.01 17.59
CA TRP A 242 2.21 -4.40 17.70
C TRP A 242 1.89 -5.01 19.07
N PRO A 243 2.21 -4.37 20.21
CA PRO A 243 1.74 -4.84 21.52
C PRO A 243 0.23 -5.03 21.59
N THR A 244 -0.55 -4.11 21.03
CA THR A 244 -2.02 -4.22 20.97
C THR A 244 -2.45 -5.43 20.14
N THR A 245 -1.79 -5.65 19.00
CA THR A 245 -2.02 -6.83 18.15
C THR A 245 -1.71 -8.14 18.88
N LEU A 246 -0.59 -8.22 19.60
CA LEU A 246 -0.21 -9.42 20.37
C LEU A 246 -1.23 -9.74 21.48
N THR A 247 -1.77 -8.72 22.14
CA THR A 247 -2.86 -8.88 23.11
C THR A 247 -4.09 -9.49 22.43
N TRP A 248 -4.52 -8.95 21.29
CA TRP A 248 -5.64 -9.53 20.54
C TRP A 248 -5.39 -10.99 20.13
N ILE A 249 -4.20 -11.32 19.62
CA ILE A 249 -3.83 -12.70 19.25
C ILE A 249 -3.96 -13.65 20.44
N LYS A 250 -3.45 -13.24 21.61
CA LYS A 250 -3.50 -14.03 22.84
C LYS A 250 -4.94 -14.26 23.32
N GLU A 251 -5.79 -13.24 23.21
CA GLU A 251 -7.18 -13.29 23.67
C GLU A 251 -8.12 -13.99 22.69
N ASN A 252 -7.76 -14.03 21.40
CA ASN A 252 -8.62 -14.52 20.32
C ASN A 252 -7.99 -15.62 19.45
N PRO A 253 -7.38 -16.67 20.04
CA PRO A 253 -6.74 -17.72 19.24
C PRO A 253 -7.73 -18.49 18.37
N HIS A 254 -9.03 -18.48 18.70
CA HIS A 254 -10.09 -19.12 17.92
C HIS A 254 -10.35 -18.46 16.56
N HIS A 255 -9.98 -17.18 16.39
CA HIS A 255 -10.08 -16.49 15.09
C HIS A 255 -8.89 -16.77 14.16
N LEU A 256 -7.81 -17.38 14.65
CA LEU A 256 -6.60 -17.62 13.87
C LEU A 256 -6.74 -18.89 13.02
N PRO A 257 -6.33 -18.86 11.74
CA PRO A 257 -6.25 -20.05 10.91
C PRO A 257 -5.14 -20.99 11.42
N GLU A 258 -5.18 -22.25 10.97
CA GLU A 258 -4.16 -23.26 11.32
C GLU A 258 -2.75 -22.89 10.83
N GLU A 259 -2.66 -22.16 9.72
CA GLU A 259 -1.41 -21.66 9.16
C GLU A 259 -1.62 -20.26 8.58
N SER A 260 -0.61 -19.40 8.69
CA SER A 260 -0.63 -18.05 8.11
C SER A 260 0.79 -17.59 7.77
N MET A 261 0.92 -16.51 6.99
CA MET A 261 2.21 -15.94 6.65
C MET A 261 2.70 -14.86 7.64
N ILE A 262 2.22 -14.83 8.90
CA ILE A 262 2.46 -13.74 9.86
C ILE A 262 3.94 -13.50 10.17
N ASN A 263 4.79 -14.52 10.01
CA ASN A 263 6.25 -14.38 10.07
C ASN A 263 6.77 -13.35 9.05
N TRP A 264 6.00 -12.94 8.04
CA TRP A 264 6.39 -11.86 7.15
C TRP A 264 6.49 -10.53 7.88
N VAL A 265 5.56 -10.19 8.76
CA VAL A 265 5.60 -8.97 9.59
C VAL A 265 6.32 -9.18 10.93
N MET A 266 6.36 -10.41 11.44
CA MET A 266 6.95 -10.74 12.74
C MET A 266 8.41 -11.19 12.61
N GLY A 267 9.32 -10.54 13.32
CA GLY A 267 10.72 -10.91 13.47
C GLY A 267 10.91 -12.17 14.32
N ASN A 268 12.13 -12.72 14.33
CA ASN A 268 12.44 -13.97 15.04
C ASN A 268 12.21 -13.89 16.56
N ASN A 269 12.36 -12.69 17.12
CA ASN A 269 12.14 -12.40 18.54
C ASN A 269 10.67 -12.07 18.87
N GLY A 270 9.75 -12.17 17.89
CA GLY A 270 8.35 -11.83 18.07
C GLY A 270 8.02 -10.34 17.95
N ASP A 271 8.96 -9.48 17.55
CA ASP A 271 8.70 -8.05 17.30
C ASP A 271 8.12 -7.79 15.91
N TYR A 272 7.41 -6.67 15.75
CA TYR A 272 7.06 -6.17 14.42
C TYR A 272 8.31 -5.63 13.73
N ASN A 273 8.59 -6.13 12.52
CA ASN A 273 9.73 -5.70 11.72
C ASN A 273 9.45 -4.46 10.86
N MET A 274 8.28 -3.82 11.05
CA MET A 274 7.77 -2.66 10.33
C MET A 274 7.38 -2.90 8.86
N CYS A 275 7.48 -4.12 8.32
CA CYS A 275 7.07 -4.38 6.95
C CYS A 275 5.56 -4.30 6.77
N HIS A 276 5.15 -3.60 5.70
CA HIS A 276 3.76 -3.52 5.31
C HIS A 276 3.63 -3.42 3.78
N PHE A 277 2.48 -3.82 3.26
CA PHE A 277 2.01 -3.57 1.91
C PHE A 277 1.48 -2.14 1.84
N TRP A 278 1.84 -1.41 0.79
CA TRP A 278 1.48 0.00 0.67
C TRP A 278 0.05 0.14 0.11
N SER A 279 -0.92 0.28 1.02
CA SER A 279 -2.36 0.16 0.75
C SER A 279 -2.94 1.15 -0.26
N ASN A 280 -2.25 2.23 -0.64
CA ASN A 280 -2.71 3.10 -1.75
C ASN A 280 -2.88 2.32 -3.07
N PHE A 281 -2.18 1.19 -3.21
CA PHE A 281 -2.53 0.13 -4.15
C PHE A 281 -2.87 -1.14 -3.38
N GLU A 282 -4.09 -1.64 -3.56
CA GLU A 282 -4.46 -3.00 -3.14
C GLU A 282 -5.61 -3.52 -4.00
N ILE A 283 -5.54 -4.79 -4.41
CA ILE A 283 -6.68 -5.55 -4.96
C ILE A 283 -6.99 -6.66 -3.97
N VAL A 284 -8.19 -6.64 -3.40
CA VAL A 284 -8.51 -7.46 -2.22
C VAL A 284 -9.91 -8.04 -2.34
N ASP A 285 -10.03 -9.30 -1.93
CA ASP A 285 -11.30 -9.97 -1.66
C ASP A 285 -11.91 -9.38 -0.38
N LEU A 286 -13.04 -8.69 -0.52
CA LEU A 286 -13.72 -8.01 0.57
C LEU A 286 -14.21 -8.98 1.66
N SER A 287 -14.28 -10.29 1.39
CA SER A 287 -14.56 -11.29 2.43
C SER A 287 -13.52 -11.30 3.55
N LEU A 288 -12.27 -10.92 3.25
CA LEU A 288 -11.22 -10.77 4.27
C LEU A 288 -11.64 -9.76 5.33
N TYR A 289 -12.01 -8.55 4.90
CA TYR A 289 -12.37 -7.47 5.81
C TYR A 289 -13.75 -7.63 6.44
N ARG A 290 -14.65 -8.31 5.75
CA ARG A 290 -16.00 -8.62 6.26
C ARG A 290 -16.02 -9.78 7.24
N SER A 291 -14.94 -10.56 7.32
CA SER A 291 -14.82 -11.70 8.24
C SER A 291 -14.96 -11.27 9.70
N GLU A 292 -15.48 -12.18 10.52
CA GLU A 292 -15.59 -11.96 11.97
C GLU A 292 -14.21 -11.71 12.60
N ALA A 293 -13.19 -12.44 12.16
CA ALA A 293 -11.82 -12.29 12.64
C ALA A 293 -11.27 -10.88 12.38
N TYR A 294 -11.43 -10.35 11.17
CA TYR A 294 -10.97 -8.99 10.86
C TYR A 294 -11.75 -7.93 11.62
N ARG A 295 -13.08 -8.07 11.69
CA ARG A 295 -13.93 -7.12 12.44
C ARG A 295 -13.59 -7.10 13.93
N SER A 296 -13.36 -8.26 14.54
CA SER A 296 -12.92 -8.40 15.93
C SER A 296 -11.55 -7.73 16.15
N TYR A 297 -10.61 -7.94 15.22
CA TYR A 297 -9.30 -7.30 15.28
C TYR A 297 -9.40 -5.77 15.16
N PHE A 298 -10.11 -5.26 14.16
CA PHE A 298 -10.33 -3.83 13.98
C PHE A 298 -11.01 -3.19 15.19
N ASP A 299 -12.06 -3.81 15.74
CA ASP A 299 -12.77 -3.31 16.92
C ASP A 299 -11.84 -3.21 18.15
N HIS A 300 -10.97 -4.21 18.34
CA HIS A 300 -9.95 -4.17 19.39
C HIS A 300 -8.97 -2.99 19.18
N LEU A 301 -8.48 -2.79 17.96
CA LEU A 301 -7.62 -1.65 17.63
C LEU A 301 -8.34 -0.31 17.82
N ASP A 302 -9.59 -0.18 17.37
CA ASP A 302 -10.37 1.06 17.48
C ASP A 302 -10.66 1.44 18.94
N LYS A 303 -10.93 0.44 19.78
CA LYS A 303 -11.10 0.62 21.23
C LYS A 303 -9.82 1.09 21.94
N SER A 304 -8.65 0.66 21.48
CA SER A 304 -7.36 1.09 22.05
C SER A 304 -7.01 2.56 21.76
N GLY A 305 -7.63 3.16 20.73
CA GLY A 305 -7.46 4.57 20.39
C GLY A 305 -6.17 4.94 19.63
N GLY A 306 -5.36 3.95 19.21
CA GLY A 306 -4.07 4.19 18.55
C GLY A 306 -4.14 4.98 17.23
N PHE A 307 -5.26 4.93 16.51
CA PHE A 307 -5.53 5.82 15.36
C PHE A 307 -5.42 7.31 15.70
N PHE A 308 -5.81 7.69 16.92
CA PHE A 308 -5.92 9.07 17.37
C PHE A 308 -4.81 9.49 18.32
N TYR A 309 -4.40 8.60 19.24
CA TYR A 309 -3.31 8.88 20.19
C TYR A 309 -1.91 8.74 19.55
N GLU A 310 -1.76 7.89 18.54
CA GLU A 310 -0.52 7.74 17.77
C GLU A 310 -0.68 8.25 16.35
N ARG A 311 -0.48 7.44 15.30
CA ARG A 311 -0.81 7.68 13.88
C ARG A 311 -0.83 6.37 13.09
N TRP A 312 -1.57 5.38 13.60
CA TRP A 312 -1.71 4.10 12.93
C TRP A 312 -2.30 4.29 11.54
N GLY A 313 -1.52 3.92 10.53
CA GLY A 313 -1.97 3.86 9.15
C GLY A 313 -2.79 2.60 8.90
N ASP A 314 -3.68 2.67 7.91
CA ASP A 314 -4.37 1.49 7.37
C ASP A 314 -3.40 0.48 6.74
N ALA A 315 -2.32 0.96 6.11
CA ALA A 315 -1.33 0.10 5.47
C ALA A 315 -0.71 -0.95 6.42
N PRO A 316 -0.11 -0.61 7.58
CA PRO A 316 0.38 -1.61 8.52
C PRO A 316 -0.75 -2.48 9.12
N ILE A 317 -1.95 -1.95 9.32
CA ILE A 317 -3.08 -2.72 9.86
C ILE A 317 -3.55 -3.79 8.87
N HIS A 318 -3.81 -3.41 7.61
CA HIS A 318 -4.16 -4.34 6.53
C HIS A 318 -3.08 -5.40 6.36
N SER A 319 -1.82 -5.00 6.45
CA SER A 319 -0.67 -5.89 6.29
C SER A 319 -0.54 -6.92 7.39
N ILE A 320 -0.68 -6.48 8.65
CA ILE A 320 -0.67 -7.38 9.81
C ILE A 320 -1.86 -8.36 9.70
N ALA A 321 -3.05 -7.85 9.43
CA ALA A 321 -4.25 -8.68 9.31
C ALA A 321 -4.16 -9.68 8.14
N ALA A 322 -3.76 -9.23 6.94
CA ALA A 322 -3.59 -10.11 5.79
C ALA A 322 -2.55 -11.19 6.09
N SER A 323 -1.43 -10.84 6.72
CA SER A 323 -0.40 -11.82 7.06
C SER A 323 -0.83 -12.79 8.16
N MET A 324 -1.70 -12.35 9.07
CA MET A 324 -2.21 -13.15 10.19
C MET A 324 -3.36 -14.07 9.79
N PHE A 325 -4.19 -13.66 8.84
CA PHE A 325 -5.41 -14.40 8.46
C PHE A 325 -5.29 -15.18 7.16
N LEU A 326 -4.26 -14.93 6.36
CA LEU A 326 -4.05 -15.59 5.07
C LEU A 326 -2.76 -16.39 5.04
N LYS A 327 -2.78 -17.46 4.25
CA LYS A 327 -1.58 -18.16 3.82
C LYS A 327 -0.84 -17.37 2.76
N LYS A 328 0.45 -17.65 2.62
CA LYS A 328 1.32 -17.04 1.62
C LYS A 328 0.78 -17.21 0.19
N SER A 329 0.15 -18.35 -0.10
CA SER A 329 -0.43 -18.66 -1.43
C SER A 329 -1.64 -17.80 -1.79
N GLU A 330 -2.33 -17.22 -0.80
CA GLU A 330 -3.49 -16.35 -0.97
C GLU A 330 -3.11 -14.88 -1.19
N ILE A 331 -1.81 -14.54 -1.07
CA ILE A 331 -1.32 -13.15 -1.20
C ILE A 331 -0.44 -13.03 -2.45
N HIS A 332 -0.78 -12.08 -3.32
CA HIS A 332 -0.14 -11.91 -4.62
C HIS A 332 0.65 -10.60 -4.72
N TRP A 333 1.84 -10.68 -5.29
CA TRP A 333 2.58 -9.49 -5.70
C TRP A 333 2.42 -9.31 -7.20
N PHE A 334 1.77 -8.22 -7.60
CA PHE A 334 1.64 -7.85 -9.00
C PHE A 334 2.96 -7.25 -9.50
N GLU A 335 3.88 -8.11 -9.92
CA GLU A 335 5.17 -7.69 -10.48
C GLU A 335 5.01 -6.92 -11.79
N ASP A 336 3.98 -7.24 -12.57
CA ASP A 336 3.69 -6.72 -13.91
C ASP A 336 2.88 -5.40 -13.92
N ILE A 337 2.24 -5.03 -12.80
CA ILE A 337 1.53 -3.74 -12.69
C ILE A 337 2.52 -2.65 -12.25
N GLY A 338 3.16 -1.99 -13.22
CA GLY A 338 4.00 -0.82 -12.95
C GLY A 338 3.19 0.32 -12.33
N TYR A 339 3.60 0.77 -11.16
CA TYR A 339 2.84 1.66 -10.30
C TYR A 339 3.73 2.65 -9.55
N LYS A 340 3.27 3.88 -9.38
CA LYS A 340 3.93 4.87 -8.52
C LYS A 340 2.93 5.70 -7.75
N HIS A 341 3.19 5.81 -6.47
CA HIS A 341 2.64 6.83 -5.59
C HIS A 341 3.80 7.73 -5.12
N PRO A 342 3.61 9.05 -4.93
CA PRO A 342 4.69 9.96 -4.51
C PRO A 342 5.62 9.36 -3.45
N GLY A 343 6.91 9.28 -3.77
CA GLY A 343 7.96 8.70 -2.92
C GLY A 343 8.54 7.38 -3.43
N ASN A 344 7.71 6.40 -3.83
CA ASN A 344 8.17 5.09 -4.29
C ASN A 344 7.53 4.68 -5.61
N GLU A 345 8.31 3.94 -6.40
CA GLU A 345 7.94 3.45 -7.73
C GLU A 345 8.19 1.94 -7.79
N HIS A 346 7.25 1.20 -8.37
CA HIS A 346 7.43 -0.17 -8.82
C HIS A 346 7.35 -0.17 -10.34
N CYS A 347 8.42 -0.64 -10.97
CA CYS A 347 8.49 -0.83 -12.42
C CYS A 347 9.03 -2.24 -12.69
N PRO A 348 8.35 -3.08 -13.49
CA PRO A 348 8.77 -4.47 -13.73
C PRO A 348 10.20 -4.56 -14.28
N ARG A 349 10.97 -5.55 -13.82
CA ARG A 349 12.31 -5.88 -14.34
C ARG A 349 12.34 -6.92 -15.46
N PRO A 350 11.51 -7.98 -15.43
CA PRO A 350 11.49 -8.94 -16.53
C PRO A 350 11.22 -8.22 -17.86
N GLU A 351 12.04 -8.50 -18.88
CA GLU A 351 12.04 -7.76 -20.15
C GLU A 351 10.66 -7.76 -20.80
N GLU A 352 10.01 -8.93 -20.86
CA GLU A 352 8.67 -9.09 -21.46
C GLU A 352 7.59 -8.22 -20.79
N MET A 353 7.67 -8.04 -19.47
CA MET A 353 6.77 -7.16 -18.73
C MET A 353 7.15 -5.69 -18.95
N ALA A 354 8.44 -5.37 -18.86
CA ALA A 354 8.96 -4.01 -18.99
C ALA A 354 8.68 -3.40 -20.38
N LEU A 355 8.65 -4.22 -21.43
CA LEU A 355 8.30 -3.79 -22.80
C LEU A 355 6.88 -3.19 -22.91
N LYS A 356 5.98 -3.52 -21.97
CA LYS A 356 4.62 -2.97 -21.91
C LYS A 356 4.51 -1.69 -21.07
N CYS A 357 5.62 -1.21 -20.52
CA CYS A 357 5.64 -0.18 -19.48
C CYS A 357 6.29 1.13 -19.93
N VAL A 358 5.84 2.24 -19.34
CA VAL A 358 6.45 3.57 -19.50
C VAL A 358 7.12 4.01 -18.20
N CYS A 359 8.08 3.22 -17.71
CA CYS A 359 8.85 3.48 -16.49
C CYS A 359 10.28 2.92 -16.61
N ASP A 360 11.15 3.31 -15.68
CA ASP A 360 12.55 2.87 -15.65
C ASP A 360 12.75 1.84 -14.53
N SER A 361 12.97 0.58 -14.90
CA SER A 361 13.12 -0.53 -13.96
C SER A 361 14.32 -0.38 -13.02
N SER A 362 15.31 0.46 -13.38
CA SER A 362 16.44 0.79 -12.51
C SER A 362 16.04 1.64 -11.30
N ARG A 363 14.93 2.39 -11.41
CA ARG A 363 14.38 3.24 -10.35
C ARG A 363 13.42 2.51 -9.41
N SER A 364 13.05 1.27 -9.74
CA SER A 364 12.08 0.48 -8.99
C SER A 364 12.55 0.23 -7.55
N TYR A 365 11.78 0.75 -6.59
CA TYR A 365 11.97 0.58 -5.15
C TYR A 365 11.75 -0.87 -4.72
N THR A 366 10.77 -1.55 -5.31
CA THR A 366 10.30 -2.86 -4.84
C THR A 366 11.42 -3.91 -4.81
N TYR A 367 12.29 -3.95 -5.82
CA TYR A 367 13.38 -4.92 -5.86
C TYR A 367 14.51 -4.69 -4.85
N ARG A 368 14.63 -3.48 -4.29
CA ARG A 368 15.57 -3.16 -3.20
C ARG A 368 14.88 -3.14 -1.83
N SER A 369 13.58 -3.38 -1.78
CA SER A 369 12.83 -3.42 -0.53
C SER A 369 13.21 -4.65 0.30
N ARG A 370 13.53 -4.41 1.58
CA ARG A 370 13.71 -5.49 2.58
C ARG A 370 12.43 -6.30 2.76
N CYS A 371 11.27 -5.65 2.66
CA CYS A 371 9.98 -6.30 2.85
C CYS A 371 9.58 -7.14 1.65
N GLN A 372 9.92 -6.70 0.43
CA GLN A 372 9.75 -7.52 -0.76
C GLN A 372 10.65 -8.75 -0.73
N ARG A 373 11.93 -8.58 -0.38
CA ARG A 373 12.85 -9.72 -0.20
C ARG A 373 12.35 -10.68 0.89
N ARG A 374 11.79 -10.15 1.98
CA ARG A 374 11.18 -10.99 3.02
C ARG A 374 9.94 -11.71 2.49
N PHE A 375 9.12 -11.05 1.68
CA PHE A 375 7.93 -11.64 1.06
C PHE A 375 8.30 -12.81 0.14
N SER A 376 9.39 -12.74 -0.61
CA SER A 376 9.81 -13.85 -1.48
C SER A 376 10.38 -15.06 -0.74
N LEU A 377 10.78 -14.90 0.53
CA LEU A 377 11.43 -15.94 1.33
C LEU A 377 10.54 -16.51 2.44
N VAL A 378 9.53 -15.75 2.88
CA VAL A 378 8.67 -16.16 3.99
C VAL A 378 7.91 -17.44 3.67
N GLN A 379 7.82 -18.31 4.68
CA GLN A 379 6.98 -19.50 4.67
C GLN A 379 5.86 -19.30 5.69
N ASP A 380 4.76 -20.02 5.47
CA ASP A 380 3.68 -20.08 6.44
C ASP A 380 4.15 -20.68 7.75
N VAL A 381 3.51 -20.28 8.83
CA VAL A 381 3.76 -20.76 10.19
C VAL A 381 2.50 -21.35 10.78
N LYS A 382 2.65 -22.43 11.53
CA LYS A 382 1.56 -23.06 12.26
C LYS A 382 1.07 -22.18 13.39
N LYS A 383 -0.22 -22.23 13.65
CA LYS A 383 -0.90 -21.53 14.75
C LYS A 383 -0.23 -21.76 16.11
N GLU A 384 0.16 -22.99 16.43
CA GLU A 384 0.80 -23.31 17.70
C GLU A 384 2.15 -22.59 17.86
N GLU A 385 2.95 -22.53 16.79
CA GLU A 385 4.24 -21.83 16.79
C GLU A 385 4.04 -20.32 16.94
N LEU A 386 3.04 -19.75 16.27
CA LEU A 386 2.65 -18.34 16.48
C LEU A 386 2.30 -18.08 17.94
N LEU A 387 1.42 -18.88 18.53
CA LEU A 387 0.97 -18.68 19.91
C LEU A 387 2.12 -18.82 20.92
N GLN A 388 3.07 -19.73 20.68
CA GLN A 388 4.29 -19.84 21.48
C GLN A 388 5.15 -18.58 21.40
N LYS A 389 5.37 -18.04 20.19
CA LYS A 389 6.13 -16.79 20.01
C LYS A 389 5.45 -15.60 20.69
N VAL A 390 4.13 -15.49 20.57
CA VAL A 390 3.36 -14.42 21.24
C VAL A 390 3.44 -14.54 22.75
N ALA A 391 3.29 -15.75 23.31
CA ALA A 391 3.40 -15.99 24.74
C ALA A 391 4.79 -15.60 25.28
N GLN A 392 5.86 -16.01 24.59
CA GLN A 392 7.23 -15.65 24.96
C GLN A 392 7.44 -14.14 24.90
N ARG A 393 6.99 -13.49 23.81
CA ARG A 393 7.17 -12.06 23.62
C ARG A 393 6.51 -11.21 24.70
N LEU A 394 5.32 -11.60 25.15
CA LEU A 394 4.56 -10.92 26.20
C LEU A 394 5.16 -11.13 27.61
N ILE A 395 6.03 -12.14 27.80
CA ILE A 395 6.82 -12.31 29.02
C ILE A 395 8.03 -11.36 29.00
N ASP A 396 8.70 -11.25 27.85
CA ASP A 396 9.96 -10.51 27.72
C ASP A 396 9.79 -8.98 27.77
N VAL A 397 8.62 -8.45 27.40
CA VAL A 397 8.27 -7.03 27.62
C VAL A 397 6.90 -6.98 28.29
N PRO A 398 6.83 -6.74 29.61
CA PRO A 398 5.56 -6.49 30.27
C PRO A 398 4.88 -5.27 29.63
N PRO A 399 3.54 -5.21 29.63
CA PRO A 399 2.81 -4.11 29.03
C PRO A 399 3.34 -2.78 29.56
N ALA A 400 3.55 -1.81 28.66
CA ALA A 400 3.80 -0.44 29.07
C ALA A 400 2.70 -0.04 30.06
N SER A 401 3.09 0.49 31.22
CA SER A 401 2.14 0.99 32.21
C SER A 401 1.07 1.83 31.52
N PRO A 402 -0.22 1.69 31.89
CA PRO A 402 -1.27 2.50 31.28
C PRO A 402 -0.84 3.96 31.32
N GLN A 403 -0.69 4.56 30.13
CA GLN A 403 -0.38 5.98 30.03
C GLN A 403 -1.53 6.72 30.75
N PRO A 404 -1.22 7.62 31.70
CA PRO A 404 -2.22 8.27 32.56
C PRO A 404 -3.33 9.00 31.78
#